data_AF-A0A521YHN7-F1
#
_entry.id   AF-A0A521YHN7-F1
#
_cell.length_a   1.000
_cell.length_b   1.000
_cell.length_c   1.000
_cell.angle_alpha   90.00
_cell.angle_beta   90.00
_cell.angle_gamma   90.00
#
_symmetry.space_group_name_H-M   'P 1'
#
loop_
_entity.id
_entity.type
_entity.pdbx_description
1 polymer ?
#
loop_
_entity_poly.entity_id
_entity_poly.type
_entity_poly.pdbx_seq_one_letter_code
_entity_poly.pdbx_strand_id
1 'polypeptide(L)'
;MSEPVTLRLDRATRRRLDRLAKATERSRAALAADAVRQYLDLNEWQIAAIQAGVREANRGRLTDHGKLKAKWEKRLAGAVDGSR
;
A
#
# COMPACT_ATOMS: atom_id res chain seq x y z
N MET A 1 6.48 -17.64 -17.19
CA MET A 1 6.16 -17.17 -18.56
C MET A 1 5.35 -15.89 -18.45
N SER A 2 5.49 -14.93 -19.37
CA SER A 2 4.70 -13.69 -19.38
C SER A 2 3.62 -13.76 -20.45
N GLU A 3 2.42 -13.28 -20.13
CA GLU A 3 1.30 -13.21 -21.08
C GLU A 3 1.07 -11.76 -21.54
N PRO A 4 0.76 -11.54 -22.83
CA PRO A 4 0.55 -10.20 -23.36
C PRO A 4 -0.79 -9.62 -22.90
N VAL A 5 -0.79 -8.34 -22.52
CA VAL A 5 -1.99 -7.57 -22.20
C VAL A 5 -1.99 -6.28 -23.01
N THR A 6 -3.13 -5.94 -23.61
CA THR A 6 -3.32 -4.68 -24.33
C THR A 6 -3.88 -3.62 -23.37
N LEU A 7 -3.15 -2.52 -23.19
CA LEU A 7 -3.52 -1.42 -22.31
C LEU A 7 -3.88 -0.18 -23.12
N ARG A 8 -5.00 0.48 -22.77
CA ARG A 8 -5.35 1.79 -23.31
C ARG A 8 -4.90 2.87 -22.33
N LEU A 9 -4.01 3.75 -22.80
CA LEU A 9 -3.51 4.88 -22.03
C LEU A 9 -3.87 6.17 -22.75
N ASP A 10 -4.32 7.18 -22.00
CA ASP A 10 -4.48 8.52 -22.54
C ASP A 10 -3.12 9.09 -22.99
N ARG A 11 -3.17 10.13 -23.83
CA ARG A 11 -1.97 10.72 -24.43
C ARG A 11 -1.01 11.30 -23.39
N ALA A 12 -1.50 11.82 -22.27
CA ALA A 12 -0.64 12.38 -21.23
C ALA A 12 0.08 11.27 -20.46
N THR A 13 -0.63 10.22 -20.07
CA THR A 13 -0.05 9.06 -19.38
C THR A 13 0.96 8.32 -20.24
N ARG A 14 0.65 8.09 -21.53
CA ARG A 14 1.60 7.48 -22.48
C ARG A 14 2.91 8.25 -22.55
N ARG A 15 2.84 9.59 -22.61
CA ARG A 15 4.04 10.46 -22.65
C ARG A 15 4.85 10.44 -21.35
N ARG A 16 4.19 10.29 -20.19
CA ARG A 16 4.88 10.11 -18.91
C ARG A 16 5.62 8.77 -18.88
N LEU A 17 4.97 7.69 -19.33
CA LEU A 17 5.60 6.37 -19.43
C LEU A 17 6.78 6.35 -20.42
N ASP A 18 6.64 6.99 -21.59
CA ASP A 18 7.73 7.11 -22.56
C ASP A 18 8.96 7.82 -21.96
N ARG A 19 8.76 8.90 -21.19
CA ARG A 19 9.84 9.62 -20.51
C ARG A 19 10.52 8.77 -19.43
N LEU A 20 9.74 8.06 -18.62
CA LEU A 20 10.26 7.18 -17.58
C LEU A 20 11.07 6.02 -18.19
N ALA A 21 10.57 5.41 -19.26
CA ALA A 21 11.28 4.37 -20.01
C ALA A 21 12.64 4.87 -20.49
N LYS A 22 12.69 6.07 -21.10
CA LYS A 22 13.95 6.67 -21.55
C LYS A 22 14.92 6.97 -20.41
N ALA A 23 14.43 7.52 -19.30
CA ALA A 23 15.28 7.90 -18.16
C ALA A 23 15.82 6.70 -17.37
N THR A 24 15.16 5.54 -17.45
CA THR A 24 15.55 4.33 -16.72
C THR A 24 16.19 3.27 -17.61
N GLU A 25 16.27 3.50 -18.93
CA GLU A 25 16.72 2.53 -19.94
C GLU A 25 15.92 1.21 -19.93
N ARG A 26 14.63 1.29 -19.58
CA ARG A 26 13.72 0.13 -19.50
C ARG A 26 12.65 0.19 -20.58
N SER A 27 12.16 -0.98 -20.99
CA SER A 27 11.04 -1.04 -21.93
C SER A 27 9.74 -0.59 -21.26
N ARG A 28 8.84 0.00 -22.06
CA ARG A 28 7.51 0.43 -21.59
C ARG A 28 6.69 -0.74 -21.08
N ALA A 29 6.81 -1.90 -21.72
CA ALA A 29 6.13 -3.11 -21.30
C ALA A 29 6.63 -3.60 -19.93
N ALA A 30 7.94 -3.56 -19.68
CA ALA A 30 8.50 -3.91 -18.38
C ALA A 30 8.03 -2.96 -17.27
N LEU A 31 8.05 -1.65 -17.52
CA LEU A 31 7.56 -0.66 -16.56
C LEU A 31 6.05 -0.78 -16.31
N ALA A 32 5.25 -1.06 -17.35
CA ALA A 32 3.82 -1.28 -17.21
C ALA A 32 3.52 -2.55 -16.40
N ALA A 33 4.24 -3.64 -16.66
CA ALA A 33 4.11 -4.88 -15.90
C ALA A 33 4.47 -4.68 -14.42
N ASP A 34 5.56 -3.95 -14.14
CA ASP A 34 5.95 -3.60 -12.77
C ASP A 34 4.90 -2.76 -12.05
N ALA A 35 4.33 -1.77 -12.75
CA ALA A 35 3.29 -0.91 -12.19
C ALA A 35 2.02 -1.71 -11.88
N VAL A 36 1.63 -2.64 -12.76
CA VAL A 36 0.49 -3.54 -12.53
C VAL A 36 0.76 -4.45 -11.33
N ARG A 37 1.95 -5.06 -11.23
CA ARG A 37 2.32 -5.90 -10.09
C ARG A 37 2.25 -5.14 -8.77
N GLN A 38 2.86 -3.96 -8.71
CA GLN A 38 2.83 -3.13 -7.49
C GLN A 38 1.41 -2.72 -7.11
N TYR A 39 0.56 -2.43 -8.10
CA TYR A 39 -0.84 -2.11 -7.87
C TYR A 39 -1.59 -3.32 -7.29
N LEU A 40 -1.39 -4.51 -7.85
CA LEU A 40 -2.00 -5.75 -7.33
C LEU A 40 -1.53 -6.04 -5.91
N ASP A 41 -0.21 -6.07 -5.68
CA ASP A 41 0.39 -6.36 -4.37
C ASP A 41 -0.21 -5.46 -3.27
N LEU A 42 -0.32 -4.15 -3.54
CA LEU A 42 -0.89 -3.18 -2.61
C LEU A 42 -2.37 -3.43 -2.32
N ASN A 43 -3.17 -3.62 -3.38
CA ASN A 43 -4.62 -3.77 -3.24
C ASN A 43 -5.00 -5.11 -2.61
N GLU A 44 -4.33 -6.19 -2.98
CA GLU A 44 -4.57 -7.52 -2.41
C GLU A 44 -4.25 -7.53 -0.91
N TRP A 45 -3.10 -6.96 -0.52
CA TRP A 45 -2.77 -6.81 0.89
C TRP A 45 -3.84 -5.99 1.63
N GLN A 46 -4.25 -4.85 1.08
CA GLN A 46 -5.23 -3.98 1.71
C GLN A 46 -6.58 -4.69 1.89
N ILE A 47 -7.05 -5.39 0.86
CA ILE A 47 -8.30 -6.16 0.91
C ILE A 47 -8.19 -7.26 1.98
N ALA A 48 -7.10 -8.01 1.99
CA ALA A 48 -6.88 -9.07 2.98
C ALA A 48 -6.86 -8.53 4.41
N ALA A 49 -6.19 -7.39 4.64
CA ALA A 49 -6.11 -6.73 5.94
C ALA A 49 -7.49 -6.23 6.42
N ILE A 50 -8.28 -5.62 5.54
CA ILE A 50 -9.64 -5.17 5.85
C ILE A 50 -10.51 -6.37 6.21
N GLN A 51 -10.51 -7.42 5.39
CA GLN A 51 -11.29 -8.62 5.64
C GLN A 51 -10.88 -9.30 6.95
N ALA A 52 -9.59 -9.32 7.27
CA ALA A 52 -9.10 -9.80 8.55
C ALA A 52 -9.68 -8.97 9.70
N GLY A 53 -9.52 -7.64 9.66
CA GLY A 53 -10.06 -6.73 10.68
C GLY A 53 -11.57 -6.90 10.89
N VAL A 54 -12.35 -7.03 9.82
CA VAL A 54 -13.80 -7.30 9.91
C VAL A 54 -14.08 -8.63 10.61
N ARG A 55 -13.35 -9.71 10.30
CA ARG A 55 -13.51 -11.01 10.98
C ARG A 55 -13.16 -10.92 12.46
N GLU A 56 -12.16 -10.12 12.84
CA GLU A 56 -11.77 -9.93 14.24
C GLU A 56 -12.81 -9.12 15.00
N ALA A 57 -13.30 -8.03 14.40
CA ALA A 57 -14.38 -7.22 14.94
C ALA A 57 -15.64 -8.06 15.19
N ASN A 58 -16.04 -8.89 14.21
CA ASN A 58 -17.20 -9.79 14.34
C ASN A 58 -17.01 -10.84 15.44
N ARG A 59 -15.77 -11.19 15.79
CA ARG A 59 -15.43 -12.06 16.92
C ARG A 59 -15.29 -11.31 18.25
N GLY A 60 -15.64 -10.03 18.29
CA GLY A 60 -15.54 -9.19 19.48
C GLY A 60 -14.11 -8.81 19.88
N ARG A 61 -13.11 -9.04 19.01
CA ARG A 61 -11.71 -8.67 19.25
C ARG A 61 -11.48 -7.18 19.00
N LEU A 62 -12.21 -6.35 19.71
CA LEU A 62 -12.13 -4.89 19.68
C LEU A 62 -11.48 -4.39 20.97
N THR A 63 -10.87 -3.21 20.91
CA THR A 63 -10.34 -2.52 22.09
C THR A 63 -11.17 -1.27 22.34
N ASP A 64 -11.58 -1.08 23.59
CA ASP A 64 -12.25 0.14 24.03
C ASP A 64 -11.38 1.39 23.81
N HIS A 65 -12.00 2.50 23.40
CA HIS A 65 -11.32 3.75 23.09
C HIS A 65 -10.58 4.34 24.30
N GLY A 66 -11.16 4.25 25.50
CA GLY A 66 -10.53 4.73 26.73
C GLY A 66 -9.27 3.95 27.07
N LYS A 67 -9.33 2.61 26.95
CA LYS A 67 -8.17 1.73 27.13
C LYS A 67 -7.06 2.02 26.09
N LEU A 68 -7.44 2.28 24.84
CA LEU A 68 -6.48 2.63 23.79
C LEU A 68 -5.79 3.97 24.08
N LYS A 69 -6.55 5.00 24.47
CA LYS A 69 -6.03 6.33 24.82
C LYS A 69 -5.02 6.26 25.97
N ALA A 70 -5.39 5.60 27.08
CA ALA A 70 -4.50 5.44 28.22
C ALA A 70 -3.19 4.72 27.85
N LYS A 71 -3.26 3.70 26.97
CA LYS A 71 -2.08 3.01 26.44
C LYS A 71 -1.17 3.95 25.64
N TRP A 72 -1.74 4.85 24.85
CA TRP A 72 -0.97 5.81 24.05
C TRP A 72 -0.34 6.92 24.89
N GLU A 73 -1.08 7.45 25.87
CA GLU A 73 -0.54 8.42 26.84
C GLU A 73 0.64 7.85 27.63
N LYS A 74 0.53 6.58 28.08
CA LYS A 74 1.64 5.89 28.73
C LYS A 74 2.86 5.72 27.80
N ARG A 75 2.65 5.39 26.52
CA ARG A 75 3.73 5.28 25.52
C ARG A 75 4.41 6.63 25.28
N LEU A 76 3.63 7.71 25.21
CA LEU A 76 4.15 9.06 25.01
C LEU A 76 5.01 9.50 26.21
N ALA A 77 4.53 9.30 27.43
CA ALA A 77 5.26 9.63 28.65
C ALA A 77 6.63 8.91 28.70
N GLY A 78 6.67 7.61 28.37
CA GLY A 78 7.93 6.86 28.35
C GLY A 78 8.91 7.27 27.24
N ALA A 79 8.43 7.75 26.09
CA ALA A 79 9.28 8.26 25.02
C ALA A 79 9.92 9.62 25.36
N VAL A 80 9.20 10.45 26.12
CA VAL A 80 9.70 11.74 26.60
C VAL A 80 10.72 11.56 27.73
N ASP A 81 10.54 10.57 28.60
CA ASP A 81 11.45 10.29 29.71
C ASP A 81 12.79 9.70 29.24
N GLY A 82 12.80 8.89 28.18
CA GLY A 82 14.02 8.33 27.58
C GLY A 82 14.82 9.30 26.70
N SER A 83 14.36 10.54 26.53
CA SER A 83 15.04 11.59 25.75
C SER A 83 15.71 12.67 26.63
N ARG A 84 15.84 12.42 27.94
CA ARG A 84 16.51 13.30 28.91
C ARG A 84 17.75 12.65 29.52
#